data_AF-A0A7S4I6D5-F1
#
_entry.id   AF-A0A7S4I6D5-F1
#
_cell.length_a   1.000
_cell.length_b   1.000
_cell.length_c   1.000
_cell.angle_alpha   90.00
_cell.angle_beta   90.00
_cell.angle_gamma   90.00
#
_symmetry.space_group_name_H-M   'P 1'
#
loop_
_entity.id
_entity.type
_entity.pdbx_description
1 polymer ?
#
loop_
_entity_poly.entity_id
_entity_poly.type
_entity_poly.pdbx_seq_one_letter_code
_entity_poly.pdbx_strand_id
1 'polypeptide(L)'
;CTCYNAETKTSGYLLVEKNVNLQQFHEHISQSFGNVNFTLFDRNGAPIDTDEKLKALYSDNFQVIIASPKSECEVEEKAFENVQSEEVSESNMNEPSQPES
;
A
#
# COMPACT_ATOMS: atom_id res chain seq x y z
N CYS A 1 14.45 -14.97 -11.97
CA CYS A 1 13.66 -14.04 -11.15
C CYS A 1 14.29 -13.99 -9.76
N THR A 2 14.55 -12.80 -9.23
CA THR A 2 14.93 -12.64 -7.82
C THR A 2 13.68 -12.35 -7.02
N CYS A 3 13.35 -13.18 -6.05
CA CYS A 3 12.19 -12.98 -5.18
C CYS A 3 12.67 -12.47 -3.83
N TYR A 4 12.01 -11.45 -3.31
CA TYR A 4 12.20 -10.98 -1.93
C TYR A 4 10.91 -11.21 -1.15
N ASN A 5 10.97 -12.03 -0.10
CA ASN A 5 9.85 -12.22 0.82
C ASN A 5 9.93 -11.16 1.92
N ALA A 6 8.96 -10.24 1.94
CA ALA A 6 8.90 -9.13 2.88
C ALA A 6 8.61 -9.57 4.32
N GLU A 7 7.89 -10.67 4.51
CA GLU A 7 7.53 -11.21 5.82
C GLU A 7 8.75 -11.81 6.52
N THR A 8 9.49 -12.67 5.82
CA THR A 8 10.68 -13.34 6.35
C THR A 8 11.97 -12.53 6.17
N LYS A 9 11.92 -11.45 5.39
CA LYS A 9 13.08 -10.62 4.98
C LYS A 9 14.17 -11.43 4.29
N THR A 10 13.79 -12.43 3.51
CA THR A 10 14.72 -13.32 2.79
C THR A 10 14.62 -13.11 1.29
N SER A 11 15.76 -13.25 0.61
CA SER A 11 15.84 -13.24 -0.85
C SER A 11 16.11 -14.65 -1.36
N GLY A 12 15.52 -14.99 -2.50
CA GLY A 12 15.73 -16.24 -3.20
C GLY A 12 15.73 -16.07 -4.70
N TYR A 13 16.14 -17.11 -5.41
CA TYR A 13 16.09 -17.14 -6.87
C TYR A 13 15.05 -18.14 -7.31
N LEU A 14 14.21 -17.73 -8.24
CA LEU A 14 13.24 -18.56 -8.90
C LEU A 14 13.57 -18.63 -10.39
N LEU A 15 13.72 -19.86 -10.90
CA LEU A 15 13.79 -20.13 -12.33
C LEU A 15 12.38 -20.05 -12.88
N VAL A 16 12.16 -19.15 -13.83
CA VAL A 16 10.82 -18.87 -14.39
C VAL A 16 10.94 -18.97 -15.90
N GLU A 17 10.12 -19.82 -16.50
CA GLU A 17 10.06 -19.93 -17.95
C GLU A 17 9.43 -18.66 -18.55
N LYS A 18 9.92 -18.22 -19.72
CA LYS A 18 9.52 -16.93 -20.33
C LYS A 18 8.07 -16.84 -20.83
N ASN A 19 7.20 -17.79 -20.48
CA ASN A 19 5.80 -17.84 -20.91
C ASN A 19 4.82 -18.30 -19.82
N VAL A 20 5.23 -18.31 -18.55
CA VAL A 20 4.28 -18.64 -17.47
C VAL A 20 3.25 -17.52 -17.34
N ASN A 21 2.00 -17.91 -17.09
CA ASN A 21 0.93 -16.98 -16.75
C ASN A 21 0.97 -16.62 -15.26
N LEU A 22 0.22 -15.61 -14.84
CA LEU A 22 0.22 -15.10 -13.47
C LEU A 22 -0.20 -16.17 -12.46
N GLN A 23 -1.18 -17.00 -12.80
CA GLN A 23 -1.66 -18.08 -11.94
C GLN A 23 -0.55 -19.12 -11.71
N GLN A 24 0.08 -19.61 -12.77
CA GLN A 24 1.19 -20.55 -12.70
C GLN A 24 2.37 -19.98 -11.91
N PHE A 25 2.66 -18.69 -12.10
CA PHE A 25 3.70 -18.00 -11.35
C PHE A 25 3.37 -17.93 -9.84
N HIS A 26 2.12 -17.64 -9.51
CA HIS A 26 1.62 -17.69 -8.13
C HIS A 26 1.80 -19.09 -7.53
N GLU A 27 1.37 -20.14 -8.22
CA GLU A 27 1.53 -21.52 -7.77
C GLU A 27 3.01 -21.87 -7.54
N HIS A 28 3.90 -21.45 -8.44
CA HIS A 28 5.32 -21.70 -8.33
C HIS A 28 5.94 -21.03 -7.09
N ILE A 29 5.51 -19.80 -6.78
CA ILE A 29 5.90 -19.11 -5.55
C ILE A 29 5.34 -19.81 -4.32
N SER A 30 4.06 -20.21 -4.33
CA SER A 30 3.45 -20.96 -3.21
C SER A 30 4.20 -22.24 -2.90
N GLN A 31 4.58 -22.99 -3.94
CA GLN A 31 5.34 -24.24 -3.79
C GLN A 31 6.77 -24.00 -3.29
N SER A 32 7.42 -22.93 -3.75
CA SER A 32 8.82 -22.65 -3.43
C SER A 32 9.01 -22.02 -2.05
N PHE A 33 8.08 -21.17 -1.63
CA PHE A 33 8.18 -20.38 -0.39
C PHE A 33 7.19 -20.83 0.70
N GLY A 34 6.31 -21.79 0.41
CA GLY A 34 5.34 -22.34 1.37
C GLY A 34 4.23 -21.37 1.77
N ASN A 35 4.09 -20.23 1.09
CA ASN A 35 3.09 -19.22 1.40
C ASN A 35 1.94 -19.29 0.39
N VAL A 36 0.71 -19.51 0.84
CA VAL A 36 -0.49 -19.62 -0.01
C VAL A 36 -1.27 -18.33 -0.14
N ASN A 37 -0.97 -17.33 0.69
CA ASN A 37 -1.74 -16.09 0.77
C ASN A 37 -0.79 -14.89 0.72
N PHE A 38 -0.52 -14.43 -0.50
CA PHE A 38 0.40 -13.32 -0.76
C PHE A 38 -0.06 -12.48 -1.95
N THR A 39 0.54 -11.31 -2.08
CA THR A 39 0.46 -10.43 -3.24
C THR A 39 1.86 -10.20 -3.79
N LEU A 40 1.93 -10.10 -5.12
CA LEU A 40 3.17 -9.86 -5.84
C LEU A 40 3.29 -8.38 -6.19
N PHE A 41 4.47 -7.83 -5.98
CA PHE A 41 4.82 -6.47 -6.36
C PHE A 41 6.10 -6.46 -7.20
N ASP A 42 6.21 -5.52 -8.12
CA ASP A 42 7.46 -5.27 -8.82
C ASP A 42 8.49 -4.60 -7.88
N ARG A 43 9.70 -4.37 -8.40
CA ARG A 43 10.77 -3.67 -7.64
C ARG A 43 10.41 -2.24 -7.20
N ASN A 44 9.41 -1.63 -7.82
CA ASN A 44 8.95 -0.27 -7.51
C ASN A 44 7.77 -0.29 -6.52
N GLY A 45 7.29 -1.47 -6.09
CA GLY A 45 6.13 -1.63 -5.22
C GLY A 45 4.78 -1.57 -5.95
N ALA A 46 4.76 -1.63 -7.28
CA ALA A 46 3.53 -1.71 -8.06
C ALA A 46 3.00 -3.15 -8.05
N PRO A 47 1.69 -3.37 -7.84
CA PRO A 47 1.13 -4.72 -7.81
C PRO A 47 1.20 -5.39 -9.19
N ILE A 48 1.49 -6.69 -9.19
CA ILE A 48 1.52 -7.55 -10.38
C ILE A 48 0.27 -8.42 -10.37
N ASP A 49 -0.84 -7.80 -10.76
CA ASP A 49 -2.19 -8.39 -10.73
C ASP A 49 -2.69 -8.87 -12.12
N THR A 50 -1.89 -8.69 -13.18
CA THR A 50 -2.22 -9.17 -14.53
C THR A 50 -1.05 -9.88 -15.22
N ASP A 51 -1.36 -10.75 -16.17
CA ASP A 51 -0.38 -11.41 -17.04
C ASP A 51 0.49 -10.42 -17.81
N GLU A 52 -0.08 -9.31 -18.27
CA GLU A 52 0.65 -8.28 -19.01
C GLU A 52 1.71 -7.62 -18.13
N LYS A 53 1.36 -7.31 -16.87
CA LYS A 53 2.30 -6.76 -15.88
C LYS A 53 3.41 -7.75 -15.58
N LEU A 54 3.10 -9.04 -15.42
CA LEU A 54 4.11 -10.08 -15.22
C LEU A 54 5.05 -10.20 -16.43
N LYS A 55 4.49 -10.26 -17.65
CA LYS A 55 5.28 -10.37 -18.90
C LYS A 55 6.17 -9.15 -19.14
N ALA A 56 5.72 -7.95 -18.76
CA ALA A 56 6.53 -6.74 -18.83
C ALA A 56 7.81 -6.86 -17.99
N LEU A 57 7.81 -7.70 -16.95
CA LEU A 57 8.97 -7.98 -16.14
C LEU A 57 9.95 -8.95 -16.81
N TYR A 58 9.61 -9.73 -17.84
CA TYR A 58 10.51 -10.76 -18.42
C TYR A 58 11.78 -10.25 -19.15
N SER A 59 12.19 -9.01 -18.88
CA SER A 59 13.51 -8.46 -19.17
C SER A 59 14.63 -9.19 -18.38
N ASP A 60 15.89 -9.03 -18.81
CA ASP A 60 17.05 -9.65 -18.16
C ASP A 60 17.13 -9.26 -16.67
N ASN A 61 16.87 -10.24 -15.80
CA ASN A 61 16.89 -10.17 -14.34
C ASN A 61 15.83 -9.28 -13.67
N PHE A 62 14.57 -9.68 -13.74
CA PHE A 62 13.52 -9.05 -12.94
C PHE A 62 13.44 -9.54 -11.49
N GLN A 63 13.03 -8.61 -10.64
CA GLN A 63 12.84 -8.79 -9.21
C GLN A 63 11.35 -8.68 -8.88
N VAL A 64 10.90 -9.54 -7.98
CA VAL A 64 9.53 -9.58 -7.47
C VAL A 64 9.56 -9.55 -5.96
N ILE A 65 8.67 -8.78 -5.35
CA ILE A 65 8.48 -8.70 -3.91
C ILE A 65 7.21 -9.49 -3.58
N ILE A 66 7.33 -10.43 -2.64
CA ILE A 66 6.24 -11.23 -2.10
C ILE A 66 5.91 -10.65 -0.73
N ALA A 67 4.68 -10.18 -0.55
CA ALA A 67 4.21 -9.68 0.73
C ALA A 67 2.81 -10.22 1.02
N SER A 68 2.39 -10.18 2.28
CA SER A 68 1.00 -10.46 2.65
C SER A 68 0.08 -9.55 1.83
N PRO A 69 -1.15 -9.98 1.51
CA PRO A 69 -2.12 -9.10 0.88
C PRO A 69 -2.23 -7.84 1.69
N LYS A 70 -2.41 -6.70 1.02
CA LYS A 70 -2.82 -5.50 1.74
C LYS A 70 -4.10 -5.87 2.49
N SER A 71 -4.03 -6.02 3.80
CA SER A 71 -5.18 -5.71 4.63
C SER A 71 -5.60 -4.34 4.16
N GLU A 72 -6.83 -4.23 3.68
CA GLU A 72 -7.47 -2.94 3.53
C GLU A 72 -7.20 -2.24 4.86
N CYS A 73 -6.32 -1.24 4.86
CA CYS A 73 -6.30 -0.33 5.98
C CYS A 73 -7.72 0.21 5.97
N GLU A 74 -8.54 -0.22 6.93
CA GLU A 74 -9.68 0.55 7.37
C GLU A 74 -9.12 1.95 7.54
N VAL A 75 -9.45 2.80 6.56
CA VAL A 75 -9.36 4.24 6.76
C VAL A 75 -10.32 4.44 7.92
N GLU A 76 -9.77 4.52 9.14
CA GLU A 76 -10.52 4.99 10.29
C GLU A 76 -10.99 6.38 9.87
N GLU A 77 -12.22 6.42 9.37
CA GLU A 77 -12.95 7.62 9.01
C GLU A 77 -13.08 8.37 10.33
N LYS A 78 -12.08 9.22 10.63
CA LYS A 78 -12.29 10.28 11.60
C LYS A 78 -13.35 11.16 10.99
N ALA A 79 -14.60 10.84 11.34
CA ALA A 79 -15.73 11.73 11.24
C ALA A 79 -15.23 13.10 11.70
N PHE A 80 -15.18 14.05 10.76
CA PHE A 80 -14.96 15.43 11.12
C PHE A 80 -16.15 15.81 12.00
N GLU A 81 -15.89 15.84 13.31
CA GLU A 81 -16.87 16.20 14.31
C GLU A 81 -17.42 17.58 13.95
N ASN A 82 -18.72 17.58 13.72
CA ASN A 82 -19.59 18.67 13.39
C ASN A 82 -19.36 19.86 14.35
N VAL A 83 -18.57 20.87 13.95
CA VAL A 83 -18.58 22.16 14.66
C VAL A 83 -19.81 22.92 14.20
N GLN A 84 -20.92 22.66 14.90
CA GLN A 84 -22.11 23.51 14.96
C GLN A 84 -21.69 24.99 14.95
N SER A 85 -21.93 25.67 13.83
CA SER A 85 -21.99 27.12 13.80
C SER A 85 -23.43 27.51 14.14
N GLU A 86 -23.74 27.56 15.42
CA GLU A 86 -24.97 28.18 15.93
C GLU A 86 -24.63 29.54 16.55
N GLU A 87 -25.39 30.54 16.10
CA GLU A 87 -25.28 31.97 16.35
C GLU A 87 -25.38 32.36 17.83
N VAL A 88 -24.67 33.44 18.21
CA VAL A 88 -25.17 34.39 19.22
C VAL A 88 -25.02 35.81 18.69
N SER A 89 -26.18 36.42 18.44
CA SER A 89 -26.40 37.86 18.32
C SER A 89 -26.30 38.57 19.68
N GLU A 90 -26.19 39.91 19.60
CA GLU A 90 -26.34 40.93 20.66
C GLU A 90 -25.10 41.19 21.55
N SER A 91 -24.83 42.39 22.05
CA SER A 91 -25.13 43.78 21.67
C SER A 91 -24.33 44.68 22.64
N ASN A 92 -23.91 45.86 22.18
CA ASN A 92 -23.78 47.12 22.93
C ASN A 92 -22.79 47.30 24.13
N MET A 93 -22.10 48.45 24.02
CA MET A 93 -21.73 49.42 25.08
C MET A 93 -20.47 49.26 25.95
N ASN A 94 -19.63 50.30 25.77
CA ASN A 94 -18.90 51.10 26.76
C ASN A 94 -17.47 50.72 27.22
N GLU A 95 -16.54 51.64 26.88
CA GLU A 95 -15.32 52.11 27.59
C GLU A 95 -15.42 52.09 29.15
N PRO A 96 -14.33 52.17 29.96
CA PRO A 96 -13.15 53.03 29.73
C PRO A 96 -11.75 52.53 30.19
N SER A 97 -10.75 53.38 29.92
CA SER A 97 -9.55 53.70 30.73
C SER A 97 -8.17 53.14 30.31
N GLN A 98 -7.25 54.12 30.11
CA GLN A 98 -5.80 54.03 29.84
C GLN A 98 -5.00 53.34 30.98
N PRO A 99 -3.68 53.11 30.82
CA PRO A 99 -2.70 54.17 31.15
C PRO A 99 -1.52 54.32 30.17
N GLU A 100 -0.82 55.43 30.43
CA GLU A 100 0.27 56.12 29.75
C GLU A 100 1.53 55.31 29.42
N SER A 101 2.18 55.69 28.30
CA SER A 101 3.62 56.03 28.21
C SER A 101 3.90 56.77 26.90
#